data_AF-A0A7V8F7N4-F1
#
_entry.id   AF-A0A7V8F7N4-F1
#
_cell.length_a   1.000
_cell.length_b   1.000
_cell.length_c   1.000
_cell.angle_alpha   90.00
_cell.angle_beta   90.00
_cell.angle_gamma   90.00
#
_symmetry.space_group_name_H-M   'P 1'
#
loop_
_entity.id
_entity.type
_entity.pdbx_description
1 polymer ?
#
loop_
_entity_poly.entity_id
_entity_poly.type
_entity_poly.pdbx_seq_one_letter_code
_entity_poly.pdbx_strand_id
1 'polypeptide(L)'
;MDATGINQRLQDAKSNGMVLLIGAILAVYIVLGILYESLGHPLTILSTLPAAGAGAFLAMLVTQTQLTLMAIIAVLLLTGIVRKNAILMVDFALVAEREHGMTPVQAIRQAALVRFRPITMTTLVAMGAALPLAIGFGVGSEMRRPLGIAIVGGLLVSQLLTLLSTPAIYLWNHDRKERKARRKRRKLLKKRLKRWKAIRKNHA
;
A
#
# COMPACT_ATOMS: atom_id res chain seq x y z
N MET A 1 19.00 -48.42 -17.94
CA MET A 1 19.66 -47.28 -18.61
C MET A 1 18.86 -46.00 -18.35
N ASP A 2 18.38 -45.77 -17.10
CA ASP A 2 17.15 -44.95 -16.91
C ASP A 2 17.22 -43.90 -15.78
N ALA A 3 18.37 -43.67 -15.14
CA ALA A 3 18.51 -42.65 -14.09
C ALA A 3 18.97 -41.27 -14.60
N THR A 4 19.71 -41.23 -15.71
CA THR A 4 20.24 -39.98 -16.30
C THR A 4 19.18 -39.21 -17.09
N GLY A 5 18.27 -39.91 -17.79
CA GLY A 5 17.19 -39.27 -18.57
C GLY A 5 16.13 -38.59 -17.70
N ILE A 6 15.79 -39.15 -16.53
CA ILE A 6 14.84 -38.54 -15.58
C ILE A 6 15.45 -37.28 -14.96
N ASN A 7 16.74 -37.30 -14.63
CA ASN A 7 17.45 -36.13 -14.10
C ASN A 7 17.60 -35.00 -15.12
N GLN A 8 17.85 -35.31 -16.40
CA GLN A 8 17.83 -34.31 -17.48
C GLN A 8 16.43 -33.72 -17.69
N ARG A 9 15.38 -34.55 -17.76
CA ARG A 9 14.00 -34.04 -17.88
C ARG A 9 13.55 -33.22 -16.67
N LEU A 10 14.01 -33.54 -15.46
CA LEU A 10 13.79 -32.72 -14.26
C LEU A 10 14.60 -31.42 -14.31
N GLN A 11 15.84 -31.42 -14.81
CA GLN A 11 16.63 -30.20 -15.00
C GLN A 11 16.04 -29.31 -16.10
N ASP A 12 15.54 -29.88 -17.19
CA ASP A 12 14.86 -29.17 -18.28
C ASP A 12 13.49 -28.65 -17.84
N ALA A 13 12.74 -29.41 -17.02
CA ALA A 13 11.51 -28.92 -16.40
C ALA A 13 11.78 -27.82 -15.37
N LYS A 14 12.92 -27.86 -14.66
CA LYS A 14 13.32 -26.83 -13.69
C LYS A 14 13.87 -25.58 -14.38
N SER A 15 14.63 -25.73 -15.46
CA SER A 15 15.14 -24.61 -16.28
C SER A 15 14.00 -23.94 -17.05
N ASN A 16 13.11 -24.70 -17.69
CA ASN A 16 11.92 -24.17 -18.33
C ASN A 16 10.93 -23.62 -17.30
N GLY A 17 10.76 -24.26 -16.14
CA GLY A 17 9.93 -23.73 -15.07
C GLY A 17 10.42 -22.38 -14.56
N MET A 18 11.73 -22.21 -14.43
CA MET A 18 12.35 -20.95 -14.01
C MET A 18 12.25 -19.87 -15.10
N VAL A 19 12.43 -20.23 -16.37
CA VAL A 19 12.23 -19.33 -17.52
C VAL A 19 10.75 -18.93 -17.67
N LEU A 20 9.81 -19.86 -17.47
CA LEU A 20 8.37 -19.60 -17.49
C LEU A 20 7.93 -18.74 -16.31
N LEU A 21 8.49 -18.97 -15.11
CA LEU A 21 8.22 -18.14 -13.93
C LEU A 21 8.75 -16.71 -14.11
N ILE A 22 10.00 -16.59 -14.58
CA ILE A 22 10.60 -15.28 -14.89
C ILE A 22 9.79 -14.61 -16.01
N GLY A 23 9.44 -15.34 -17.08
CA GLY A 23 8.63 -14.85 -18.18
C GLY A 23 7.23 -14.43 -17.76
N ALA A 24 6.58 -15.14 -16.85
CA ALA A 24 5.28 -14.78 -16.28
C ALA A 24 5.38 -13.51 -15.42
N ILE A 25 6.42 -13.38 -14.59
CA ILE A 25 6.69 -12.17 -13.80
C ILE A 25 6.99 -10.98 -14.73
N LEU A 26 7.78 -11.18 -15.78
CA LEU A 26 8.14 -10.14 -16.76
C LEU A 26 6.92 -9.73 -17.59
N ALA A 27 6.09 -10.68 -18.03
CA ALA A 27 4.85 -10.41 -18.75
C ALA A 27 3.86 -9.63 -17.87
N VAL A 28 3.66 -10.05 -16.61
CA VAL A 28 2.85 -9.30 -15.65
C VAL A 28 3.41 -7.88 -15.47
N TYR A 29 4.73 -7.73 -15.31
CA TYR A 29 5.37 -6.42 -15.17
C TYR A 29 5.20 -5.53 -16.41
N ILE A 30 5.31 -6.09 -17.61
CA ILE A 30 5.11 -5.39 -18.89
C ILE A 30 3.65 -4.99 -19.07
N VAL A 31 2.70 -5.89 -18.81
CA VAL A 31 1.27 -5.56 -18.89
C VAL A 31 0.92 -4.45 -17.90
N LEU A 32 1.46 -4.49 -16.67
CA LEU A 32 1.34 -3.39 -15.71
C LEU A 32 1.97 -2.08 -16.21
N GLY A 33 3.15 -2.16 -16.81
CA GLY A 33 3.90 -1.00 -17.31
C GLY A 33 3.20 -0.31 -18.48
N ILE A 34 2.66 -1.09 -19.42
CA ILE A 34 1.93 -0.60 -20.60
C ILE A 34 0.60 0.04 -20.18
N LEU A 35 -0.08 -0.51 -19.18
CA LEU A 35 -1.41 -0.03 -18.77
C LEU A 35 -1.41 1.35 -18.08
N TYR A 36 -0.24 1.87 -17.63
CA TYR A 36 -0.20 3.03 -16.72
C TYR A 36 0.64 4.24 -17.19
N GLU A 37 1.20 4.23 -18.40
CA GLU A 37 1.77 5.40 -19.12
C GLU A 37 2.58 6.44 -18.27
N SER A 38 3.36 6.04 -17.25
CA SER A 38 4.23 6.97 -16.50
C SER A 38 5.26 6.26 -15.61
N LEU A 39 6.52 6.72 -15.65
CA LEU A 39 7.69 6.14 -14.96
C LEU A 39 7.81 6.48 -13.46
N GLY A 40 6.95 7.35 -12.90
CA GLY A 40 6.99 7.74 -11.48
C GLY A 40 6.01 7.00 -10.57
N HIS A 41 4.90 6.51 -11.12
CA HIS A 41 3.81 5.87 -10.38
C HIS A 41 3.96 4.35 -10.07
N PRO A 42 4.71 3.53 -10.84
CA PRO A 42 4.83 2.08 -10.64
C PRO A 42 5.49 1.68 -9.32
N LEU A 43 6.57 2.36 -8.91
CA LEU A 43 7.29 2.05 -7.66
C LEU A 43 6.40 2.17 -6.42
N THR A 44 5.52 3.16 -6.42
CA THR A 44 4.61 3.35 -5.29
C THR A 44 3.43 2.37 -5.34
N ILE A 45 2.99 1.93 -6.53
CA ILE A 45 2.03 0.84 -6.70
C ILE A 45 2.62 -0.48 -6.20
N LEU A 46 3.85 -0.80 -6.60
CA LEU A 46 4.61 -1.97 -6.13
C LEU A 46 4.78 -1.99 -4.62
N SER A 47 4.92 -0.83 -3.97
CA SER A 47 5.02 -0.73 -2.51
C SER A 47 3.69 -0.94 -1.79
N THR A 48 2.56 -0.64 -2.47
CA THR A 48 1.22 -0.83 -1.92
C THR A 48 0.62 -2.21 -2.24
N LEU A 49 1.15 -2.91 -3.24
CA LEU A 49 0.74 -4.27 -3.60
C LEU A 49 0.85 -5.29 -2.45
N PRO A 50 1.92 -5.30 -1.62
CA PRO A 50 2.00 -6.22 -0.48
C PRO A 50 0.86 -6.05 0.52
N ALA A 51 0.44 -4.81 0.77
CA ALA A 51 -0.66 -4.52 1.69
C ALA A 51 -2.02 -4.97 1.12
N ALA A 52 -2.29 -4.63 -0.15
CA ALA A 52 -3.52 -5.06 -0.83
C ALA A 52 -3.58 -6.58 -1.05
N GLY A 53 -2.45 -7.15 -1.44
CA GLY A 53 -2.25 -8.57 -1.65
C GLY A 53 -2.38 -9.37 -0.38
N ALA A 54 -1.86 -8.90 0.76
CA ALA A 54 -2.03 -9.58 2.04
C ALA A 54 -3.50 -9.76 2.43
N GLY A 55 -4.34 -8.74 2.24
CA GLY A 55 -5.77 -8.82 2.51
C GLY A 55 -6.51 -9.79 1.59
N ALA A 56 -6.20 -9.72 0.28
CA ALA A 56 -6.78 -10.64 -0.70
C ALA A 56 -6.34 -12.09 -0.45
N PHE A 57 -5.04 -12.30 -0.22
CA PHE A 57 -4.46 -13.61 0.06
C PHE A 57 -5.02 -14.23 1.33
N LEU A 58 -5.22 -13.45 2.40
CA LEU A 58 -5.87 -13.93 3.63
C LEU A 58 -7.28 -14.44 3.36
N ALA A 59 -8.09 -13.70 2.60
CA ALA A 59 -9.44 -14.16 2.29
C ALA A 59 -9.46 -15.37 1.36
N MET A 60 -8.51 -15.47 0.43
CA MET A 60 -8.36 -16.64 -0.43
C MET A 60 -7.91 -17.87 0.34
N LEU A 61 -7.03 -17.70 1.34
CA LEU A 61 -6.62 -18.76 2.27
C LEU A 61 -7.82 -19.27 3.09
N VAL A 62 -8.65 -18.37 3.61
CA VAL A 62 -9.86 -18.73 4.37
C VAL A 62 -10.90 -19.43 3.50
N THR A 63 -11.08 -18.97 2.26
CA THR A 63 -12.03 -19.56 1.31
C THR A 63 -11.47 -20.73 0.51
N GLN A 64 -10.22 -21.13 0.74
CA GLN A 64 -9.51 -22.20 0.03
C GLN A 64 -9.53 -22.04 -1.49
N THR A 65 -9.38 -20.80 -1.97
CA THR A 65 -9.37 -20.48 -3.40
C THR A 65 -7.95 -20.23 -3.93
N GLN A 66 -7.70 -20.66 -5.16
CA GLN A 66 -6.39 -20.57 -5.79
C GLN A 66 -6.09 -19.15 -6.28
N LEU A 67 -4.84 -18.72 -6.17
CA LEU A 67 -4.36 -17.47 -6.75
C LEU A 67 -4.30 -17.59 -8.28
N THR A 68 -5.34 -17.13 -8.96
CA THR A 68 -5.43 -17.11 -10.43
C THR A 68 -5.05 -15.75 -11.00
N LEU A 69 -4.88 -15.67 -12.33
CA LEU A 69 -4.68 -14.40 -13.04
C LEU A 69 -5.78 -13.37 -12.70
N MET A 70 -7.03 -13.83 -12.57
CA MET A 70 -8.15 -12.97 -12.20
C MET A 70 -8.00 -12.42 -10.77
N ALA A 71 -7.52 -13.24 -9.82
CA ALA A 71 -7.23 -12.76 -8.47
C ALA A 71 -6.08 -11.72 -8.46
N ILE A 72 -5.08 -11.88 -9.32
CA ILE A 72 -4.01 -10.88 -9.50
C ILE A 72 -4.61 -9.56 -10.00
N ILE A 73 -5.50 -9.60 -11.00
CA ILE A 73 -6.21 -8.39 -11.49
C ILE A 73 -6.99 -7.71 -10.36
N ALA A 74 -7.69 -8.48 -9.51
CA ALA A 74 -8.35 -7.92 -8.33
C ALA A 74 -7.37 -7.18 -7.42
N VAL A 75 -6.22 -7.78 -7.08
CA VAL A 75 -5.20 -7.14 -6.22
C VAL A 75 -4.68 -5.83 -6.83
N LEU A 76 -4.49 -5.77 -8.15
CA LEU A 76 -4.11 -4.55 -8.85
C LEU A 76 -5.17 -3.45 -8.72
N LEU A 77 -6.43 -3.79 -8.97
CA LEU A 77 -7.56 -2.86 -8.84
C LEU A 77 -7.71 -2.34 -7.40
N LEU A 78 -7.60 -3.23 -6.42
CA LEU A 78 -7.64 -2.90 -4.99
C LEU A 78 -6.59 -1.88 -4.60
N THR A 79 -5.38 -2.04 -5.13
CA THR A 79 -4.25 -1.15 -4.86
C THR A 79 -4.59 0.30 -5.22
N GLY A 80 -5.30 0.52 -6.34
CA GLY A 80 -5.76 1.84 -6.77
C GLY A 80 -6.78 2.46 -5.81
N ILE A 81 -7.80 1.68 -5.40
CA ILE A 81 -8.86 2.14 -4.49
C ILE A 81 -8.26 2.54 -3.12
N VAL A 82 -7.45 1.65 -2.55
CA VAL A 82 -6.84 1.82 -1.23
C VAL A 82 -5.90 3.03 -1.22
N ARG A 83 -5.02 3.13 -2.24
CA ARG A 83 -4.06 4.23 -2.33
C ARG A 83 -4.74 5.58 -2.55
N LYS A 84 -5.77 5.65 -3.39
CA LYS A 84 -6.53 6.88 -3.61
C LYS A 84 -7.11 7.41 -2.30
N ASN A 85 -7.70 6.52 -1.49
CA ASN A 85 -8.26 6.88 -0.19
C ASN A 85 -7.18 7.34 0.81
N ALA A 86 -5.99 6.73 0.79
CA ALA A 86 -4.86 7.12 1.63
C ALA A 86 -4.30 8.51 1.27
N ILE A 87 -4.01 8.74 -0.02
CA ILE A 87 -3.50 10.02 -0.53
C ILE A 87 -4.47 11.14 -0.14
N LEU A 88 -5.74 10.92 -0.39
CA LEU A 88 -6.78 11.90 -0.19
C LEU A 88 -7.01 12.25 1.31
N MET A 89 -6.71 11.34 2.22
CA MET A 89 -6.72 11.62 3.66
C MET A 89 -5.50 12.46 4.09
N VAL A 90 -4.32 12.13 3.57
CA VAL A 90 -3.08 12.88 3.85
C VAL A 90 -3.17 14.29 3.26
N ASP A 91 -3.67 14.44 2.03
CA ASP A 91 -3.85 15.74 1.40
C ASP A 91 -4.82 16.61 2.20
N PHE A 92 -5.94 16.05 2.69
CA PHE A 92 -6.88 16.81 3.52
C PHE A 92 -6.23 17.26 4.84
N ALA A 93 -5.40 16.42 5.47
CA ALA A 93 -4.66 16.79 6.66
C ALA A 93 -3.64 17.91 6.38
N LEU A 94 -2.90 17.83 5.27
CA LEU A 94 -1.94 18.85 4.86
C LEU A 94 -2.60 20.19 4.53
N VAL A 95 -3.77 20.17 3.89
CA VAL A 95 -4.57 21.37 3.61
C VAL A 95 -5.05 21.98 4.93
N ALA A 96 -5.57 21.18 5.86
CA ALA A 96 -6.02 21.66 7.17
C ALA A 96 -4.90 22.28 8.01
N GLU A 97 -3.66 21.76 7.93
CA GLU A 97 -2.51 22.40 8.56
C GLU A 97 -2.16 23.75 7.94
N ARG A 98 -2.21 23.86 6.61
CA ARG A 98 -1.78 25.05 5.87
C ARG A 98 -2.81 26.19 5.90
N GLU A 99 -4.07 25.87 5.66
CA GLU A 99 -5.15 26.85 5.49
C GLU A 99 -5.83 27.18 6.83
N HIS A 100 -5.99 26.19 7.70
CA HIS A 100 -6.67 26.37 8.99
C HIS A 100 -5.71 26.48 10.18
N GLY A 101 -4.39 26.43 9.93
CA GLY A 101 -3.36 26.54 10.98
C GLY A 101 -3.47 25.45 12.05
N MET A 102 -4.16 24.35 11.76
CA MET A 102 -4.43 23.30 12.74
C MET A 102 -3.16 22.57 13.14
N THR A 103 -3.12 22.08 14.39
CA THR A 103 -2.04 21.19 14.78
C THR A 103 -2.13 19.88 13.99
N PRO A 104 -1.00 19.24 13.64
CA PRO A 104 -0.98 18.01 12.83
C PRO A 104 -1.83 16.87 13.39
N VAL A 105 -1.97 16.81 14.72
CA VAL A 105 -2.84 15.85 15.43
C VAL A 105 -4.31 16.15 15.17
N GLN A 106 -4.71 17.42 15.22
CA GLN A 106 -6.09 17.84 14.97
C GLN A 106 -6.46 17.68 13.50
N ALA A 107 -5.55 18.06 12.59
CA ALA A 107 -5.74 17.97 11.15
C ALA A 107 -5.98 16.52 10.69
N ILE A 108 -5.12 15.57 11.11
CA ILE A 108 -5.28 14.17 10.71
C ILE A 108 -6.52 13.52 11.33
N ARG A 109 -6.90 13.92 12.56
CA ARG A 109 -8.11 13.43 13.22
C ARG A 109 -9.36 13.91 12.48
N GLN A 110 -9.41 15.18 12.09
CA GLN A 110 -10.52 15.73 11.32
C GLN A 110 -10.58 15.09 9.92
N ALA A 111 -9.43 14.90 9.27
CA ALA A 111 -9.34 14.20 8.00
C ALA A 111 -9.93 12.78 8.09
N ALA A 112 -9.56 12.02 9.14
CA ALA A 112 -10.06 10.68 9.36
C ALA A 112 -11.57 10.64 9.57
N LEU A 113 -12.13 11.58 10.36
CA LEU A 113 -13.58 11.66 10.63
C LEU A 113 -14.39 11.97 9.36
N VAL A 114 -13.95 12.96 8.57
CA VAL A 114 -14.63 13.35 7.33
C VAL A 114 -14.54 12.24 6.28
N ARG A 115 -13.43 11.49 6.25
CA ARG A 115 -13.18 10.42 5.29
C ARG A 115 -13.84 9.10 5.66
N PHE A 116 -14.18 8.88 6.92
CA PHE A 116 -14.78 7.63 7.36
C PHE A 116 -16.09 7.30 6.61
N ARG A 117 -16.99 8.30 6.43
CA ARG A 117 -18.27 8.08 5.72
C ARG A 117 -18.06 7.76 4.23
N PRO A 118 -17.27 8.52 3.46
CA PRO A 118 -16.98 8.18 2.06
C PRO A 118 -16.22 6.85 1.90
N ILE A 119 -15.24 6.56 2.77
CA ILE A 119 -14.47 5.31 2.71
C ILE A 119 -15.40 4.11 2.91
N THR A 120 -16.22 4.13 3.96
CA THR A 120 -17.16 3.04 4.24
C THR A 120 -18.17 2.86 3.10
N MET A 121 -18.71 3.96 2.56
CA MET A 121 -19.60 3.91 1.40
C MET A 121 -18.95 3.22 0.19
N THR A 122 -17.74 3.62 -0.19
CA THR A 122 -17.05 3.02 -1.34
C THR A 122 -16.71 1.55 -1.11
N THR A 123 -16.29 1.16 0.10
CA THR A 123 -16.03 -0.24 0.42
C THR A 123 -17.29 -1.10 0.34
N LEU A 124 -18.42 -0.61 0.86
CA LEU A 124 -19.67 -1.37 0.87
C LEU A 124 -20.22 -1.56 -0.55
N VAL A 125 -20.17 -0.52 -1.39
CA VAL A 125 -20.57 -0.62 -2.80
C VAL A 125 -19.71 -1.62 -3.55
N ALA A 126 -18.38 -1.54 -3.40
CA ALA A 126 -17.46 -2.43 -4.10
C ALA A 126 -17.56 -3.88 -3.60
N MET A 127 -17.76 -4.09 -2.29
CA MET A 127 -18.06 -5.41 -1.73
C MET A 127 -19.40 -5.96 -2.25
N GLY A 128 -20.44 -5.13 -2.30
CA GLY A 128 -21.75 -5.51 -2.83
C GLY A 128 -21.67 -5.92 -4.31
N ALA A 129 -20.88 -5.22 -5.12
CA ALA A 129 -20.63 -5.57 -6.52
C ALA A 129 -19.81 -6.87 -6.68
N ALA A 130 -18.87 -7.11 -5.77
CA ALA A 130 -18.01 -8.29 -5.80
C ALA A 130 -18.65 -9.54 -5.18
N LEU A 131 -19.66 -9.38 -4.33
CA LEU A 131 -20.36 -10.47 -3.65
C LEU A 131 -20.99 -11.51 -4.60
N PRO A 132 -21.78 -11.13 -5.63
CA PRO A 132 -22.33 -12.13 -6.56
C PRO A 132 -21.23 -12.86 -7.35
N LEU A 133 -20.12 -12.19 -7.64
CA LEU A 133 -18.95 -12.82 -8.27
C LEU A 133 -18.29 -13.83 -7.34
N ALA A 134 -18.18 -13.51 -6.05
CA ALA A 134 -17.60 -14.37 -5.02
C ALA A 134 -18.46 -15.62 -4.72
N ILE A 135 -19.78 -15.50 -4.84
CA ILE A 135 -20.70 -16.64 -4.68
C ILE A 135 -20.62 -17.57 -5.91
N GLY A 136 -20.41 -17.00 -7.10
CA GLY A 136 -20.11 -17.78 -8.30
C GLY A 136 -21.34 -18.40 -8.95
N PHE A 137 -22.32 -17.59 -9.35
CA PHE A 137 -23.49 -18.05 -10.08
C PHE A 137 -23.20 -18.31 -11.58
N GLY A 138 -23.70 -19.44 -12.11
CA GLY A 138 -23.72 -19.75 -13.54
C GLY A 138 -22.47 -20.43 -14.11
N VAL A 139 -22.48 -20.65 -15.42
CA VAL A 139 -21.39 -21.31 -16.17
C VAL A 139 -20.18 -20.36 -16.27
N GLY A 140 -18.97 -20.86 -15.99
CA GLY A 140 -17.76 -20.03 -15.95
C GLY A 140 -17.53 -19.29 -14.62
N SER A 141 -18.31 -19.60 -13.59
CA SER A 141 -18.17 -19.05 -12.24
C SER A 141 -16.82 -19.36 -11.59
N GLU A 142 -16.22 -20.50 -11.89
CA GLU A 142 -14.91 -20.91 -11.35
C GLU A 142 -13.79 -19.92 -11.70
N MET A 143 -13.88 -19.26 -12.86
CA MET A 143 -12.88 -18.26 -13.27
C MET A 143 -13.10 -16.90 -12.60
N ARG A 144 -14.36 -16.54 -12.29
CA ARG A 144 -14.75 -15.23 -11.71
C ARG A 144 -14.78 -15.24 -10.19
N ARG A 145 -14.93 -16.42 -9.59
CA ARG A 145 -15.03 -16.59 -8.13
C ARG A 145 -13.78 -16.11 -7.39
N PRO A 146 -12.54 -16.44 -7.81
CA PRO A 146 -11.33 -15.90 -7.19
C PRO A 146 -11.23 -14.37 -7.27
N LEU A 147 -11.75 -13.75 -8.35
CA LEU A 147 -11.79 -12.29 -8.51
C LEU A 147 -12.66 -11.65 -7.42
N GLY A 148 -13.89 -12.14 -7.25
CA GLY A 148 -14.83 -11.59 -6.27
C GLY A 148 -14.33 -11.75 -4.84
N ILE A 149 -13.81 -12.93 -4.49
CA ILE A 149 -13.26 -13.22 -3.16
C ILE A 149 -12.05 -12.32 -2.85
N ALA A 150 -11.13 -12.17 -3.81
CA ALA A 150 -9.98 -11.30 -3.64
C ALA A 150 -10.40 -9.84 -3.40
N ILE A 151 -11.40 -9.33 -4.13
CA ILE A 151 -11.91 -7.97 -3.93
C ILE A 151 -12.54 -7.80 -2.55
N VAL A 152 -13.44 -8.69 -2.13
CA VAL A 152 -14.13 -8.59 -0.83
C VAL A 152 -13.14 -8.65 0.33
N GLY A 153 -12.25 -9.63 0.31
CA GLY A 153 -11.23 -9.81 1.33
C GLY A 153 -10.19 -8.70 1.37
N GLY A 154 -9.70 -8.34 0.19
CA GLY A 154 -8.73 -7.28 0.01
C GLY A 154 -9.25 -5.93 0.46
N LEU A 155 -10.49 -5.56 0.12
CA LEU A 155 -11.09 -4.30 0.60
C LEU A 155 -11.27 -4.29 2.11
N LEU A 156 -11.83 -5.35 2.69
CA LEU A 156 -12.06 -5.41 4.13
C LEU A 156 -10.77 -5.22 4.91
N VAL A 157 -9.78 -6.07 4.65
CA VAL A 157 -8.54 -6.10 5.41
C VAL A 157 -7.67 -4.88 5.08
N SER A 158 -7.47 -4.58 3.80
CA SER A 158 -6.53 -3.52 3.38
C SER A 158 -7.07 -2.13 3.65
N GLN A 159 -8.39 -1.92 3.57
CA GLN A 159 -8.96 -0.61 3.90
C GLN A 159 -8.90 -0.35 5.41
N LEU A 160 -9.20 -1.34 6.25
CA LEU A 160 -9.07 -1.21 7.70
C LEU A 160 -7.61 -0.93 8.10
N LEU A 161 -6.66 -1.71 7.56
CA LEU A 161 -5.23 -1.49 7.77
C LEU A 161 -4.81 -0.09 7.32
N THR A 162 -5.30 0.39 6.18
CA THR A 162 -4.93 1.71 5.67
C THR A 162 -5.51 2.84 6.50
N LEU A 163 -6.77 2.72 6.92
CA LEU A 163 -7.44 3.73 7.77
C LEU A 163 -6.74 3.87 9.13
N LEU A 164 -6.20 2.79 9.69
CA LEU A 164 -5.48 2.80 10.96
C LEU A 164 -3.99 3.17 10.79
N SER A 165 -3.33 2.63 9.78
CA SER A 165 -1.89 2.80 9.54
C SER A 165 -1.55 4.21 9.05
N THR A 166 -2.35 4.78 8.15
CA THR A 166 -2.08 6.10 7.57
C THR A 166 -2.02 7.24 8.61
N PRO A 167 -2.98 7.40 9.54
CA PRO A 167 -2.88 8.44 10.56
C PRO A 167 -1.73 8.19 11.55
N ALA A 168 -1.43 6.92 11.87
CA ALA A 168 -0.30 6.57 12.73
C ALA A 168 1.04 6.92 12.08
N ILE A 169 1.24 6.59 10.80
CA ILE A 169 2.45 6.93 10.04
C ILE A 169 2.57 8.44 9.88
N TYR A 170 1.46 9.14 9.63
CA TYR A 170 1.44 10.60 9.53
C TYR A 170 1.96 11.26 10.83
N LEU A 171 1.41 10.86 11.97
CA LEU A 171 1.80 11.39 13.27
C LEU A 171 3.24 11.01 13.64
N TRP A 172 3.66 9.79 13.34
CA TRP A 172 5.05 9.36 13.56
C TRP A 172 6.04 10.22 12.75
N ASN A 173 5.73 10.49 11.48
CA ASN A 173 6.55 11.35 10.65
C ASN A 173 6.62 12.79 11.19
N HIS A 174 5.51 13.31 11.69
CA HIS A 174 5.46 14.61 12.36
C HIS A 174 6.36 14.63 13.60
N ASP A 175 6.19 13.69 14.52
CA ASP A 175 7.01 13.57 15.75
C ASP A 175 8.50 13.42 15.45
N ARG A 176 8.85 12.71 14.38
CA ARG A 176 10.23 12.54 13.93
C ARG A 176 10.81 13.86 13.43
N LYS A 177 10.03 14.64 12.68
CA LYS A 177 10.42 15.98 12.21
C LYS A 177 10.59 16.95 13.38
N GLU A 178 9.66 16.98 14.33
CA GLU A 178 9.77 17.81 15.54
C GLU A 178 11.00 17.46 16.38
N ARG A 179 11.25 16.15 16.62
CA ARG A 179 12.42 15.71 17.38
C ARG A 179 13.73 16.13 16.68
N LYS A 180 13.80 16.04 15.35
CA LYS A 180 14.96 16.54 14.58
C LYS A 180 15.09 18.07 14.67
N ALA A 181 13.98 18.81 14.60
CA ALA A 181 13.96 20.28 14.73
C ALA A 181 14.40 20.75 16.13
N ARG A 182 13.88 20.13 17.19
CA ARG A 182 14.28 20.38 18.59
C ARG A 182 15.78 20.14 18.80
N ARG A 183 16.32 19.04 18.26
CA ARG A 183 17.77 18.74 18.29
C ARG A 183 18.61 19.81 17.57
N LYS A 184 18.18 20.29 16.39
CA LYS A 184 18.86 21.37 15.66
C LYS A 184 18.83 22.69 16.44
N ARG A 185 17.66 23.11 16.97
CA ARG A 185 17.52 24.32 17.80
C ARG A 185 18.43 24.28 19.03
N ARG A 186 18.50 23.15 19.74
CA ARG A 186 19.37 22.99 20.92
C ARG A 186 20.86 23.12 20.57
N LYS A 187 21.29 22.60 19.40
CA LYS A 187 22.66 22.78 18.89
C LYS A 187 22.97 24.24 18.54
N LEU A 188 22.04 24.94 17.90
CA LEU A 188 22.18 26.37 17.55
C LEU A 188 22.26 27.27 18.80
N LEU A 189 21.39 27.03 19.78
CA LEU A 189 21.41 27.75 21.06
C LEU A 189 22.74 27.54 21.80
N LYS A 190 23.24 26.30 21.87
CA LYS A 190 24.56 26.03 22.47
C LYS A 190 25.70 26.75 21.74
N LYS A 191 25.66 26.82 20.40
CA LYS A 191 26.65 27.59 19.60
C LYS A 191 26.56 29.09 19.89
N ARG A 192 25.35 29.66 19.93
CA ARG A 192 25.12 31.08 20.25
C ARG A 192 25.59 31.43 21.66
N LEU A 193 25.28 30.61 22.66
CA LEU A 193 25.74 30.77 24.03
C LEU A 193 27.27 30.72 24.16
N LYS A 194 27.93 29.79 23.47
CA LYS A 194 29.40 29.73 23.43
C LYS A 194 30.00 31.00 22.81
N ARG A 195 29.45 31.48 21.69
CA ARG A 195 29.89 32.74 21.05
C ARG A 195 29.71 33.94 21.96
N TRP A 196 28.55 34.07 22.63
CA TRP A 196 28.30 35.18 23.54
C TRP A 196 29.25 35.17 24.75
N LYS A 197 29.51 33.99 25.35
CA LYS A 197 30.49 33.85 26.43
C LYS A 197 31.92 34.20 25.98
N ALA A 198 32.29 33.88 24.73
CA ALA A 198 33.60 34.24 24.19
C ALA A 198 33.75 35.76 24.00
N ILE A 199 32.71 36.44 23.50
CA ILE A 199 32.69 37.90 23.35
C ILE A 199 32.77 38.59 24.70
N ARG A 200 32.01 38.11 25.70
CA ARG A 200 32.05 38.67 27.06
C ARG A 200 33.41 38.51 27.75
N LYS A 201 34.15 37.43 27.44
CA LYS A 201 35.48 37.18 27.99
C LYS A 201 36.59 38.03 27.34
N ASN A 202 36.35 38.59 26.16
CA ASN A 202 37.30 39.49 25.48
C ASN A 202 37.14 40.97 25.89
N HIS A 203 36.11 41.30 26.67
CA HIS A 203 35.83 42.66 27.16
C HIS A 203 35.92 42.78 28.70
N ALA A 204 36.50 41.77 29.36
CA ALA A 204 36.87 41.77 30.77
C ALA A 204 38.37 41.47 30.86
#